data_AF-A0A1U7M9T9-F1
#
_entry.id   AF-A0A1U7M9T9-F1
#
_cell.length_a   1.000
_cell.length_b   1.000
_cell.length_c   1.000
_cell.angle_alpha   90.00
_cell.angle_beta   90.00
_cell.angle_gamma   90.00
#
_symmetry.space_group_name_H-M   'P 1'
#
loop_
_entity.id
_entity.type
_entity.pdbx_description
1 polymer ?
#
loop_
_entity_poly.entity_id
_entity_poly.type
_entity_poly.pdbx_seq_one_letter_code
_entity_poly.pdbx_strand_id
1 'polypeptide(L)'
;MANGRAKVGGQTGVNGYHYKGGQYLPSTDIPPGLLTKNVKPLKKEQVEPYKWELQPSVTMRSIYTVAYSGMIIKNGIATIHPLYNHDEDWSFGYNGIPNTKKITIGELIDLYNSGERWINAESPA
;
A
#
# COMPACT_ATOMS: atom_id res chain seq x y z
N MET A 1 0.68 28.28 -28.81
CA MET A 1 0.59 27.49 -27.57
C MET A 1 0.64 26.02 -27.96
N ALA A 2 1.69 25.29 -27.57
CA ALA A 2 1.87 23.90 -27.99
C ALA A 2 0.99 22.99 -27.12
N ASN A 3 -0.03 22.40 -27.75
CA ASN A 3 -1.14 21.67 -27.10
C ASN A 3 -0.70 20.32 -26.51
N GLY A 4 0.07 20.31 -25.41
CA GLY A 4 0.28 19.11 -24.56
C GLY A 4 0.71 17.81 -25.26
N ARG A 5 1.20 17.88 -26.50
CA ARG A 5 1.53 16.73 -27.35
C ARG A 5 2.96 16.86 -27.87
N ALA A 6 3.63 15.73 -27.99
CA ALA A 6 4.98 15.59 -28.49
C ALA A 6 5.06 16.05 -29.96
N LYS A 7 6.15 16.73 -30.30
CA LYS A 7 6.47 17.18 -31.67
C LYS A 7 6.50 16.00 -32.64
N VAL A 8 6.25 16.22 -33.92
CA VAL A 8 6.19 15.17 -34.97
C VAL A 8 7.42 14.25 -34.99
N GLY A 9 8.61 14.75 -34.64
CA GLY A 9 9.86 13.97 -34.51
C GLY A 9 10.05 13.25 -33.17
N GLY A 10 9.02 13.19 -32.35
CA GLY A 10 9.11 12.77 -30.96
C GLY A 10 9.63 13.86 -30.03
N GLN A 11 9.39 13.69 -28.74
CA GLN A 11 9.80 14.62 -27.71
C GLN A 11 9.99 13.90 -26.38
N THR A 12 11.05 14.23 -25.66
CA THR A 12 11.24 13.76 -24.28
C THR A 12 10.31 14.54 -23.35
N GLY A 13 9.50 13.82 -22.57
CA GLY A 13 8.60 14.39 -21.56
C GLY A 13 9.33 14.79 -20.28
N VAL A 14 8.61 15.44 -19.36
CA VAL A 14 9.17 15.89 -18.07
C VAL A 14 9.74 14.76 -17.21
N ASN A 15 9.20 13.55 -17.39
CA ASN A 15 9.65 12.32 -16.75
C ASN A 15 10.87 11.66 -17.42
N GLY A 16 11.50 12.29 -18.42
CA GLY A 16 12.68 11.76 -19.10
C GLY A 16 12.39 10.67 -20.17
N TYR A 17 11.13 10.32 -20.42
CA TYR A 17 10.76 9.32 -21.43
C TYR A 17 10.58 9.95 -22.81
N HIS A 18 10.99 9.24 -23.86
CA HIS A 18 10.80 9.69 -25.24
C HIS A 18 9.40 9.31 -25.77
N TYR A 19 8.59 10.32 -26.07
CA TYR A 19 7.26 10.17 -26.63
C TYR A 19 7.31 10.31 -28.15
N LYS A 20 6.65 9.41 -28.88
CA LYS A 20 6.53 9.50 -30.35
C LYS A 20 5.69 10.72 -30.74
N GLY A 21 5.91 11.24 -31.94
CA GLY A 21 5.20 12.44 -32.40
C GLY A 21 3.68 12.30 -32.37
N GLY A 22 3.02 13.33 -31.84
CA GLY A 22 1.57 13.35 -31.63
C GLY A 22 1.09 12.70 -30.33
N GLN A 23 1.95 12.00 -29.57
CA GLN A 23 1.57 11.46 -28.24
C GLN A 23 1.41 12.58 -27.22
N TYR A 24 0.48 12.45 -26.27
CA TYR A 24 0.35 13.40 -25.17
C TYR A 24 1.57 13.34 -24.24
N LEU A 25 2.09 14.51 -23.89
CA LEU A 25 3.16 14.63 -22.90
C LEU A 25 2.55 14.61 -21.50
N PRO A 26 3.16 13.87 -20.56
CA PRO A 26 2.71 13.88 -19.17
C PRO A 26 3.03 15.23 -18.54
N SER A 27 2.22 15.62 -17.55
CA SER A 27 2.48 16.78 -16.67
C SER A 27 3.20 16.39 -15.37
N THR A 28 3.62 15.13 -15.23
CA THR A 28 4.17 14.54 -14.00
C THR A 28 5.40 13.69 -14.31
N ASP A 29 6.29 13.52 -13.34
CA ASP A 29 7.55 12.76 -13.46
C ASP A 29 7.36 11.23 -13.48
N ILE A 30 6.11 10.76 -13.48
CA ILE A 30 5.77 9.34 -13.45
C ILE A 30 6.02 8.70 -14.83
N PRO A 31 6.70 7.54 -14.90
CA PRO A 31 6.88 6.78 -16.14
C PRO A 31 5.56 6.42 -16.85
N PRO A 32 5.52 6.44 -18.20
CA PRO A 32 4.35 5.99 -18.95
C PRO A 32 4.12 4.49 -18.72
N GLY A 33 2.88 4.11 -18.38
CA GLY A 33 2.49 2.73 -18.08
C GLY A 33 2.46 2.39 -16.58
N LEU A 34 3.05 3.22 -15.70
CA LEU A 34 2.98 3.02 -14.25
C LEU A 34 1.63 3.46 -13.67
N LEU A 35 0.98 4.44 -14.31
CA LEU A 35 -0.43 4.76 -14.05
C LEU A 35 -1.31 3.67 -14.67
N THR A 36 -1.26 2.47 -14.08
CA THR A 36 -2.41 1.58 -14.19
C THR A 36 -3.60 2.37 -13.69
N LYS A 37 -4.71 2.36 -14.44
CA LYS A 37 -5.95 3.12 -14.18
C LYS A 37 -6.61 2.86 -12.81
N ASN A 38 -5.96 2.13 -11.91
CA ASN A 38 -6.50 1.61 -10.67
C ASN A 38 -5.62 1.96 -9.45
N VAL A 39 -5.01 3.15 -9.40
CA VAL A 39 -4.55 3.67 -8.10
C VAL A 39 -5.81 3.90 -7.28
N LYS A 40 -6.11 2.97 -6.37
CA LYS A 40 -7.28 3.10 -5.50
C LYS A 40 -7.10 4.35 -4.65
N PRO A 41 -8.16 5.14 -4.43
CA PRO A 41 -8.08 6.28 -3.54
C PRO A 41 -7.67 5.81 -2.14
N LEU A 42 -7.01 6.69 -1.39
CA LEU A 42 -6.79 6.47 0.04
C LEU A 42 -8.14 6.19 0.69
N LYS A 43 -8.21 5.09 1.44
CA LYS A 43 -9.41 4.70 2.16
C LYS A 43 -9.19 4.83 3.65
N LYS A 44 -10.29 4.95 4.39
CA LYS A 44 -10.24 4.82 5.85
C LYS A 44 -10.13 3.35 6.20
N GLU A 45 -9.20 3.01 7.09
CA GLU A 45 -9.11 1.68 7.70
C GLU A 45 -9.20 1.81 9.20
N GLN A 46 -9.71 0.76 9.83
CA GLN A 46 -9.79 0.69 11.28
C GLN A 46 -8.40 0.39 11.82
N VAL A 47 -7.86 1.29 12.63
CA VAL A 47 -6.52 1.18 13.24
C VAL A 47 -6.58 0.71 14.69
N GLU A 48 -7.70 0.94 15.38
CA GLU A 48 -7.96 0.48 16.74
C GLU A 48 -9.46 0.17 16.90
N PRO A 49 -9.90 -0.50 17.98
CA PRO A 49 -11.33 -0.70 18.23
C PRO A 49 -12.09 0.64 18.15
N TYR A 50 -13.05 0.72 17.23
CA TYR A 50 -13.86 1.91 16.96
C TYR A 50 -13.11 3.16 16.45
N LYS A 51 -11.83 3.05 16.09
CA LYS A 51 -11.02 4.15 15.57
C LYS A 51 -10.64 3.93 14.11
N TRP A 52 -11.02 4.88 13.27
CA TRP A 52 -10.82 4.83 11.82
C TRP A 52 -9.95 6.01 11.38
N GLU A 53 -8.89 5.70 10.65
CA GLU A 53 -7.93 6.69 10.17
C GLU A 53 -7.73 6.54 8.65
N LEU A 54 -7.40 7.64 7.98
CA LEU A 54 -7.06 7.62 6.56
C LEU A 54 -5.70 6.96 6.40
N GLN A 55 -5.58 6.03 5.44
CA GLN A 55 -4.30 5.44 5.08
C GLN A 55 -3.25 6.53 4.77
N PRO A 56 -2.02 6.43 5.31
CA PRO A 56 -0.95 7.36 4.98
C PRO A 56 -0.48 7.22 3.52
N SER A 57 -0.59 6.01 2.96
CA SER A 57 -0.27 5.68 1.57
C SER A 57 -1.18 4.57 1.07
N VAL A 58 -1.41 4.50 -0.23
CA VAL A 58 -2.21 3.46 -0.89
C VAL A 58 -1.67 2.06 -0.64
N THR A 59 -0.37 1.93 -0.38
CA THR A 59 0.30 0.65 -0.13
C THR A 59 0.31 0.25 1.34
N MET A 60 -0.09 1.15 2.24
CA MET A 60 -0.15 0.85 3.66
C MET A 60 -1.48 0.21 4.05
N ARG A 61 -1.40 -0.77 4.95
CA ARG A 61 -2.54 -1.44 5.54
C ARG A 61 -2.48 -1.29 7.05
N SER A 62 -3.63 -1.12 7.68
CA SER A 62 -3.74 -1.13 9.13
C SER A 62 -3.38 -2.51 9.67
N ILE A 63 -2.49 -2.55 10.67
CA ILE A 63 -2.16 -3.78 11.40
C ILE A 63 -3.42 -4.40 11.98
N TYR A 64 -4.32 -3.57 12.53
CA TYR A 64 -5.58 -4.05 13.09
C TYR A 64 -6.46 -4.75 12.05
N THR A 65 -6.50 -4.22 10.83
CA THR A 65 -7.26 -4.86 9.74
C THR A 65 -6.58 -6.12 9.24
N VAL A 66 -5.25 -6.14 9.17
CA VAL A 66 -4.48 -7.29 8.70
C VAL A 66 -4.55 -8.44 9.70
N ALA A 67 -4.40 -8.18 11.00
CA ALA A 67 -4.37 -9.18 12.06
C ALA A 67 -5.76 -9.47 12.70
N TYR A 68 -6.84 -8.93 12.13
CA TYR A 68 -8.17 -8.88 12.78
C TYR A 68 -8.64 -10.20 13.38
N SER A 69 -8.49 -11.33 12.66
CA SER A 69 -8.97 -12.63 13.15
C SER A 69 -8.06 -13.28 14.18
N GLY A 70 -6.78 -12.92 14.22
CA GLY A 70 -5.79 -13.57 15.10
C GLY A 70 -5.27 -12.67 16.22
N MET A 71 -5.80 -11.45 16.34
CA MET A 71 -5.43 -10.50 17.38
C MET A 71 -6.64 -10.13 18.25
N ILE A 72 -6.45 -10.18 19.56
CA ILE A 72 -7.41 -9.69 20.56
C ILE A 72 -6.78 -8.50 21.28
N ILE A 73 -7.52 -7.40 21.38
CA ILE A 73 -7.09 -6.23 22.15
C ILE A 73 -7.81 -6.22 23.48
N LYS A 74 -7.05 -6.21 24.58
CA LYS A 74 -7.55 -6.07 25.95
C LYS A 74 -6.81 -4.92 26.63
N ASN A 75 -7.56 -3.94 27.15
CA ASN A 75 -7.00 -2.76 27.83
C ASN A 75 -5.92 -2.03 27.01
N GLY A 76 -6.09 -1.94 25.69
CA GLY A 76 -5.13 -1.30 24.79
C GLY A 76 -3.92 -2.15 24.40
N ILE A 77 -3.79 -3.36 24.94
CA ILE A 77 -2.71 -4.29 24.61
C ILE A 77 -3.23 -5.34 23.63
N ALA A 78 -2.54 -5.48 22.50
CA ALA A 78 -2.77 -6.56 21.54
C ALA A 78 -2.14 -7.87 22.06
N THR A 79 -2.91 -8.95 21.94
CA THR A 79 -2.51 -10.32 22.30
C THR A 79 -2.98 -11.27 21.20
N ILE A 80 -2.30 -12.41 21.08
CA ILE A 80 -2.69 -13.41 20.09
C ILE A 80 -4.01 -14.08 20.48
N HIS A 81 -4.87 -14.29 19.48
CA HIS A 81 -6.09 -15.06 19.67
C HIS A 81 -5.74 -16.54 19.90
N PRO A 82 -6.34 -17.23 20.89
CA PRO A 82 -5.98 -18.62 21.27
C PRO A 82 -6.10 -19.70 20.20
N LEU A 83 -6.60 -19.35 19.01
CA LEU A 83 -6.77 -20.28 17.88
C LEU A 83 -5.62 -20.20 16.87
N TYR A 84 -4.67 -19.30 17.08
CA TYR A 84 -3.57 -19.02 16.15
C TYR A 84 -2.23 -19.17 16.87
N ASN A 85 -1.18 -19.50 16.10
CA ASN A 85 0.17 -19.63 16.63
C ASN A 85 0.94 -18.33 16.41
N HIS A 86 1.80 -17.97 17.37
CA HIS A 86 2.61 -16.75 17.32
C HIS A 86 3.45 -16.68 16.04
N ASP A 87 4.02 -17.81 15.64
CA ASP A 87 4.95 -17.91 14.52
C ASP A 87 4.23 -18.28 13.20
N GLU A 88 2.91 -18.17 13.16
CA GLU A 88 2.14 -18.42 11.95
C GLU A 88 2.34 -17.31 10.92
N ASP A 89 2.86 -17.68 9.75
CA ASP A 89 3.05 -16.77 8.61
C ASP A 89 1.71 -16.25 8.09
N TRP A 90 1.57 -14.93 8.03
CA TRP A 90 0.43 -14.24 7.45
C TRP A 90 0.87 -13.47 6.19
N SER A 91 0.22 -13.77 5.08
CA SER A 91 0.38 -13.02 3.84
C SER A 91 -0.70 -11.95 3.74
N PHE A 92 -0.29 -10.71 3.60
CA PHE A 92 -1.20 -9.59 3.34
C PHE A 92 -0.75 -8.90 2.06
N GLY A 93 -1.69 -8.59 1.17
CA GLY A 93 -1.39 -8.07 -0.16
C GLY A 93 -1.91 -6.67 -0.40
N TYR A 94 -1.38 -6.05 -1.45
CA TYR A 94 -1.98 -4.87 -2.08
C TYR A 94 -2.73 -5.28 -3.36
N ASN A 95 -3.97 -4.83 -3.49
CA ASN A 95 -4.79 -5.04 -4.70
C ASN A 95 -4.93 -6.51 -5.16
N GLY A 96 -5.00 -7.46 -4.23
CA GLY A 96 -5.10 -8.89 -4.55
C GLY A 96 -3.79 -9.55 -4.95
N ILE A 97 -2.68 -8.79 -4.96
CA ILE A 97 -1.32 -9.30 -5.12
C ILE A 97 -0.79 -9.61 -3.72
N PRO A 98 -0.56 -10.88 -3.36
CA PRO A 98 0.01 -11.24 -2.07
C PRO A 98 1.39 -10.60 -1.92
N ASN A 99 1.72 -10.08 -0.73
CA ASN A 99 3.10 -9.75 -0.42
C ASN A 99 3.92 -11.04 -0.33
N THR A 100 5.11 -11.04 -0.93
CA THR A 100 6.06 -12.15 -0.86
C THR A 100 6.79 -12.21 0.48
N LYS A 101 6.81 -11.09 1.22
CA LYS A 101 7.31 -11.05 2.59
C LYS A 101 6.30 -11.73 3.53
N LYS A 102 6.76 -12.79 4.17
CA LYS A 102 6.08 -13.42 5.30
C LYS A 102 6.28 -12.53 6.52
N ILE A 103 5.19 -12.19 7.19
CA ILE A 103 5.20 -11.61 8.53
C ILE A 103 4.42 -12.58 9.41
N THR A 104 4.90 -12.83 10.62
CA THR A 104 4.16 -13.64 11.59
C THR A 104 3.10 -12.80 12.28
N ILE A 105 2.08 -13.44 12.83
CA ILE A 105 1.09 -12.71 13.64
C ILE A 105 1.69 -12.14 14.93
N GLY A 106 2.70 -12.81 15.50
CA GLY A 106 3.48 -12.31 16.61
C GLY A 106 4.14 -10.96 16.31
N GLU A 107 4.85 -10.87 15.18
CA GLU A 107 5.47 -9.63 14.73
C GLU A 107 4.43 -8.51 14.51
N LEU A 108 3.24 -8.83 13.98
CA LEU A 108 2.16 -7.86 13.85
C LEU A 108 1.68 -7.32 15.20
N ILE A 109 1.56 -8.20 16.20
CA ILE A 109 1.16 -7.83 17.56
C ILE A 109 2.24 -6.97 18.23
N ASP A 110 3.52 -7.31 18.06
CA ASP A 110 4.65 -6.55 18.60
C ASP A 110 4.70 -5.15 17.99
N LEU A 111 4.56 -5.05 16.67
CA LEU A 111 4.46 -3.76 15.98
C LEU A 111 3.28 -2.94 16.53
N TYR A 112 2.10 -3.57 16.69
CA TYR A 112 0.93 -2.88 17.25
C TYR A 112 1.21 -2.35 18.66
N ASN A 113 1.77 -3.18 19.53
CA ASN A 113 2.08 -2.81 20.91
C ASN A 113 3.21 -1.76 21.00
N SER A 114 4.09 -1.67 20.01
CA SER A 114 5.11 -0.62 19.91
C SER A 114 4.56 0.78 19.55
N GLY A 115 3.28 0.84 19.16
CA GLY A 115 2.62 2.08 18.71
C GLY A 115 2.49 2.19 17.20
N GLU A 116 3.08 1.29 16.42
CA GLU A 116 2.88 1.25 14.98
C GLU A 116 1.43 0.85 14.67
N ARG A 117 0.85 1.44 13.62
CA ARG A 117 -0.54 1.15 13.19
C ARG A 117 -0.62 0.72 11.75
N TRP A 118 0.43 1.00 10.96
CA TRP A 118 0.45 0.80 9.53
C TRP A 118 1.63 -0.07 9.13
N ILE A 119 1.38 -1.00 8.20
CA ILE A 119 2.43 -1.83 7.60
C ILE A 119 2.39 -1.68 6.10
N ASN A 120 3.56 -1.71 5.47
CA ASN A 120 3.66 -1.66 4.02
C ASN A 120 3.27 -3.01 3.42
N ALA A 121 2.25 -3.02 2.57
CA ALA A 121 1.76 -4.19 1.84
C ALA A 121 2.37 -4.32 0.43
N GLU A 122 3.38 -3.51 0.10
CA GLU A 122 4.19 -3.73 -1.10
C GLU A 122 4.90 -5.08 -1.04
N SER A 123 4.69 -5.87 -2.10
CA SER A 123 5.66 -6.86 -2.52
C SER A 123 6.98 -6.14 -2.78
N PRO A 124 8.12 -6.59 -2.24
CA PRO A 124 9.40 -6.23 -2.84
C PRO A 124 9.35 -6.60 -4.32
N ALA A 125 9.89 -5.69 -5.13
CA ALA A 125 9.98 -5.77 -6.58
C ALA A 125 10.61 -7.08 -7.07
#